data_AF-A0A9E0FWT9-F1
#
_entry.id   AF-A0A9E0FWT9-F1
#
_cell.length_a   1.000
_cell.length_b   1.000
_cell.length_c   1.000
_cell.angle_alpha   90.00
_cell.angle_beta   90.00
_cell.angle_gamma   90.00
#
_symmetry.space_group_name_H-M   'P 1'
#
loop_
_entity.id
_entity.type
_entity.pdbx_description
1 polymer ?
#
loop_
_entity_poly.entity_id
_entity_poly.type
_entity_poly.pdbx_seq_one_letter_code
_entity_poly.pdbx_strand_id
1 'polypeptide(L)'
;MSDDPTLDRLKKQIQEAKKTSQSGSFKGNMSQNFGGKFFNVGVELVAGIIVGVGLGLIVDWVCGTSPWGLISLFIFGSIAGMLNVYRTLTRKSPVDKKDMHV
;
A
#
# COMPACT_ATOMS: atom_id res chain seq x y z
N MET A 1 45.31 8.61 12.06
CA MET A 1 43.90 8.46 12.44
C MET A 1 43.12 9.17 11.34
N SER A 2 42.58 8.43 10.37
CA SER A 2 41.97 9.02 9.18
C SER A 2 40.47 9.19 9.41
N ASP A 3 40.10 10.35 9.95
CA ASP A 3 38.72 10.82 9.96
C ASP A 3 38.41 11.37 8.57
N ASP A 4 38.17 10.45 7.64
CA ASP A 4 37.96 10.79 6.24
C ASP A 4 36.47 11.14 6.02
N PRO A 5 36.12 12.41 5.73
CA PRO A 5 34.73 12.87 5.59
C PRO A 5 34.01 12.19 4.41
N THR A 6 34.72 11.39 3.60
CA THR A 6 34.22 10.48 2.58
C THR A 6 33.43 9.31 3.13
N LEU A 7 33.83 8.74 4.26
CA LEU A 7 33.22 7.54 4.81
C LEU A 7 31.86 7.83 5.43
N ASP A 8 31.71 9.00 6.05
CA ASP A 8 30.45 9.42 6.67
C ASP A 8 29.36 9.66 5.62
N ARG A 9 29.70 10.27 4.48
CA ARG A 9 28.75 10.49 3.39
C ARG A 9 28.32 9.18 2.72
N LEU A 10 29.23 8.22 2.58
CA LEU A 10 28.90 6.88 2.07
C LEU A 10 28.03 6.11 3.06
N LYS A 11 28.37 6.11 4.35
CA LYS A 11 27.54 5.51 5.41
C LYS A 11 26.15 6.14 5.41
N LYS A 12 26.05 7.46 5.29
CA LYS A 12 24.77 8.19 5.24
C LYS A 12 23.93 7.78 4.02
N GLN A 13 24.53 7.72 2.84
CA GLN A 13 23.84 7.29 1.61
C GLN A 13 23.38 5.82 1.67
N ILE A 14 24.23 4.92 2.17
CA ILE A 14 23.87 3.51 2.36
C ILE A 14 22.75 3.37 3.38
N GLN A 15 22.80 4.14 4.47
CA GLN A 15 21.79 4.09 5.53
C GLN A 15 20.46 4.68 5.06
N GLU A 16 20.48 5.70 4.20
CA GLU A 16 19.29 6.30 3.59
C GLU A 16 18.63 5.34 2.58
N ALA A 17 19.42 4.71 1.70
CA ALA A 17 18.93 3.65 0.82
C ALA A 17 18.40 2.44 1.61
N LYS A 18 19.08 2.04 2.69
CA LYS A 18 18.66 0.94 3.56
C LYS A 18 17.39 1.26 4.34
N LYS A 19 17.18 2.52 4.76
CA LYS A 19 15.92 2.96 5.39
C LYS A 19 14.74 2.89 4.43
N THR A 20 14.92 3.26 3.16
CA THR A 20 13.90 3.09 2.12
C THR A 20 13.59 1.62 1.83
N SER A 21 14.59 0.72 1.96
CA SER A 21 14.41 -0.72 1.77
C SER A 21 13.85 -1.48 2.98
N GLN A 22 13.92 -0.93 4.20
CA GLN A 22 13.60 -1.66 5.43
C GLN A 22 12.13 -1.50 5.91
N SER A 23 11.33 -0.63 5.28
CA SER A 23 9.96 -0.30 5.75
C SER A 23 8.83 -1.11 5.10
N GLY A 24 9.12 -2.18 4.35
CA GLY A 24 8.09 -3.01 3.70
C GLY A 24 8.41 -4.49 3.81
N SER A 25 8.22 -5.04 5.00
CA SER A 25 8.25 -6.49 5.24
C SER A 25 7.13 -7.19 4.48
N PHE A 26 7.38 -7.52 3.20
CA PHE A 26 6.99 -8.75 2.50
C PHE A 26 7.41 -8.69 1.02
N LYS A 27 8.67 -8.35 0.70
CA LYS A 27 9.10 -8.25 -0.71
C LYS A 27 10.09 -9.34 -1.10
N GLY A 28 9.53 -10.40 -1.69
CA GLY A 28 10.29 -11.38 -2.44
C GLY A 28 11.15 -10.68 -3.50
N ASN A 29 12.45 -10.96 -3.44
CA ASN A 29 13.45 -10.60 -4.43
C ASN A 29 13.12 -11.26 -5.79
N MET A 30 12.38 -10.58 -6.67
CA MET A 30 12.40 -10.95 -8.08
C MET A 30 12.55 -9.73 -8.98
N SER A 31 13.74 -9.65 -9.56
CA SER A 31 14.14 -8.92 -10.77
C SER A 31 14.03 -7.39 -10.75
N GLN A 32 15.07 -6.76 -10.17
CA GLN A 32 15.58 -5.49 -10.68
C GLN A 32 15.89 -5.66 -12.17
N ASN A 33 15.09 -5.08 -13.08
CA ASN A 33 15.66 -4.24 -14.15
C ASN A 33 14.65 -3.55 -15.09
N PHE A 34 13.37 -3.91 -15.23
CA PHE A 34 12.49 -3.15 -16.16
C PHE A 34 11.01 -2.95 -15.73
N GLY A 35 10.50 -3.62 -14.69
CA GLY A 35 9.06 -3.59 -14.32
C GLY A 35 8.70 -2.96 -12.97
N GLY A 36 9.67 -2.39 -12.24
CA GLY A 36 9.61 -2.25 -10.77
C GLY A 36 8.64 -1.21 -10.17
N LYS A 37 8.10 -0.25 -10.95
CA LYS A 37 7.16 0.74 -10.40
C LYS A 37 5.72 0.24 -10.33
N PHE A 38 5.27 -0.51 -11.33
CA PHE A 38 3.89 -1.01 -11.41
C PHE A 38 3.75 -2.43 -10.85
N PHE A 39 4.83 -3.23 -10.87
CA PHE A 39 4.82 -4.58 -10.32
C PHE A 39 4.47 -4.59 -8.82
N ASN A 40 4.96 -3.61 -8.06
CA ASN A 40 4.68 -3.54 -6.62
C ASN A 40 3.21 -3.25 -6.34
N VAL A 41 2.59 -2.40 -7.17
CA VAL A 41 1.15 -2.09 -7.09
C VAL A 41 0.32 -3.33 -7.39
N GLY A 42 0.73 -4.11 -8.40
CA GLY A 42 0.10 -5.41 -8.70
C GLY A 42 0.25 -6.41 -7.55
N VAL A 43 1.43 -6.49 -6.95
CA VAL A 43 1.70 -7.38 -5.80
C VAL A 43 0.89 -6.96 -4.56
N GLU A 44 0.76 -5.66 -4.26
CA GLU A 44 -0.08 -5.18 -3.17
C GLU A 44 -1.56 -5.55 -3.38
N LEU A 45 -2.04 -5.45 -4.62
CA LEU A 45 -3.41 -5.79 -4.97
C LEU A 45 -3.67 -7.30 -4.83
N VAL A 46 -2.76 -8.14 -5.35
CA VAL A 46 -2.85 -9.60 -5.23
C VAL A 46 -2.70 -10.06 -3.78
N ALA A 47 -1.79 -9.45 -3.01
CA ALA A 47 -1.61 -9.75 -1.59
C ALA A 47 -2.88 -9.44 -0.78
N GLY A 48 -3.52 -8.30 -1.04
CA GLY A 48 -4.79 -7.94 -0.40
C GLY A 48 -5.91 -8.93 -0.70
N ILE A 49 -6.01 -9.42 -1.94
CA ILE A 49 -6.98 -10.45 -2.33
C ILE A 49 -6.70 -11.77 -1.59
N ILE A 50 -5.45 -12.23 -1.57
CA ILE A 50 -5.08 -13.49 -0.90
C ILE A 50 -5.38 -13.41 0.60
N VAL A 51 -5.06 -12.29 1.24
CA VAL A 51 -5.32 -12.07 2.67
C VAL A 51 -6.82 -11.99 2.95
N GLY A 52 -7.59 -11.28 2.12
CA GLY A 52 -9.05 -11.16 2.26
C GLY A 52 -9.77 -12.50 2.10
N VAL A 53 -9.37 -13.29 1.09
CA VAL A 53 -9.90 -14.65 0.88
C VAL A 53 -9.47 -15.58 2.01
N GLY A 54 -8.19 -15.54 2.42
CA GLY A 54 -7.68 -16.35 3.52
C GLY A 54 -8.40 -16.07 4.85
N LEU A 55 -8.57 -14.79 5.21
CA LEU A 55 -9.32 -14.38 6.41
C LEU A 55 -10.80 -14.72 6.29
N GLY A 56 -11.42 -14.53 5.11
CA GLY A 56 -12.81 -14.90 4.87
C GLY A 56 -13.06 -16.39 5.06
N LEU A 57 -12.16 -17.23 4.57
CA LEU A 57 -12.24 -18.68 4.75
C LEU A 57 -12.01 -19.11 6.20
N ILE A 58 -11.07 -18.49 6.92
CA ILE A 58 -10.86 -18.78 8.35
C ILE A 58 -12.12 -18.42 9.15
N VAL A 59 -12.74 -17.28 8.87
CA VAL A 59 -13.99 -16.86 9.53
C VAL A 59 -15.13 -17.82 9.19
N ASP A 60 -15.28 -18.22 7.93
CA ASP A 60 -16.28 -19.21 7.53
C ASP A 60 -16.07 -20.55 8.26
N TRP A 61 -14.81 -20.96 8.44
CA TRP A 61 -14.47 -22.21 9.13
C TRP A 61 -14.75 -22.16 10.64
N VAL A 62 -14.49 -21.02 11.30
CA VAL A 62 -14.77 -20.84 12.74
C VAL A 62 -16.27 -20.71 13.00
N CYS A 63 -17.02 -20.03 12.12
CA CYS A 63 -18.46 -19.84 12.30
C CYS A 63 -19.28 -21.08 11.92
N GLY A 64 -18.72 -22.04 11.17
CA GLY A 64 -19.44 -23.24 10.70
C GLY A 64 -20.62 -22.94 9.77
N THR A 65 -20.77 -21.68 9.36
CA THR A 65 -21.79 -21.19 8.43
C THR A 65 -21.25 -21.29 7.01
N SER A 66 -22.05 -21.78 6.06
CA SER A 66 -21.86 -21.59 4.60
C SER A 66 -21.46 -20.13 4.29
N PRO A 67 -20.88 -19.76 3.12
CA PRO A 67 -19.85 -18.71 2.91
C PRO A 67 -20.28 -17.25 3.21
N TRP A 68 -20.83 -17.01 4.39
CA TRP A 68 -21.44 -15.77 4.85
C TRP A 68 -20.39 -14.80 5.37
N GLY A 69 -19.29 -15.30 5.93
CA GLY A 69 -18.11 -14.53 6.28
C GLY A 69 -17.42 -13.98 5.04
N LEU A 70 -17.27 -14.79 3.99
CA LEU A 70 -16.74 -14.34 2.70
C LEU A 70 -17.62 -13.26 2.06
N ILE A 71 -18.95 -13.43 2.06
CA ILE A 71 -19.91 -12.44 1.54
C ILE A 71 -19.84 -11.12 2.35
N SER A 72 -19.81 -11.21 3.68
CA SER A 72 -19.75 -10.02 4.54
C SER A 72 -18.45 -9.26 4.37
N LEU A 73 -17.31 -9.96 4.34
CA LEU A 73 -16.00 -9.35 4.09
C LEU A 73 -15.87 -8.78 2.69
N PHE A 74 -16.48 -9.41 1.69
CA PHE A 74 -16.51 -8.88 0.33
C PHE A 74 -17.30 -7.57 0.25
N ILE A 75 -18.49 -7.50 0.87
CA ILE A 75 -19.32 -6.29 0.90
C ILE A 75 -18.59 -5.17 1.66
N PHE A 76 -18.11 -5.44 2.88
CA PHE A 76 -17.40 -4.44 3.68
C PHE A 76 -16.08 -4.01 3.03
N GLY A 77 -15.32 -4.95 2.47
CA GLY A 77 -14.08 -4.66 1.74
C GLY A 77 -14.33 -3.80 0.50
N SER A 78 -15.40 -4.08 -0.25
CA SER A 78 -15.80 -3.28 -1.41
C SER A 78 -16.20 -1.85 -1.02
N ILE A 79 -16.99 -1.70 0.05
CA ILE A 79 -17.39 -0.39 0.58
C ILE A 79 -16.18 0.39 1.06
N ALA A 80 -15.29 -0.23 1.85
CA ALA A 80 -14.05 0.39 2.32
C ALA A 80 -13.14 0.82 1.15
N GLY A 81 -13.01 -0.03 0.12
CA GLY A 81 -12.27 0.28 -1.10
C GLY A 81 -12.85 1.50 -1.84
N MET A 82 -14.18 1.52 -2.03
CA MET A 82 -14.88 2.65 -2.67
C MET A 82 -14.73 3.94 -1.86
N LEU A 83 -14.81 3.88 -0.53
CA LEU A 83 -14.60 5.03 0.34
C LEU A 83 -13.15 5.57 0.27
N ASN A 84 -12.16 4.69 0.11
CA ASN A 84 -10.77 5.11 -0.07
C ASN A 84 -10.56 5.87 -1.40
N VAL A 85 -11.19 5.38 -2.47
CA VAL A 85 -11.20 6.06 -3.79
C VAL A 85 -11.93 7.39 -3.69
N TYR A 86 -13.14 7.41 -3.12
CA TYR A 86 -13.91 8.63 -2.94
C TYR A 86 -13.13 9.67 -2.15
N ARG A 87 -12.49 9.29 -1.04
CA ARG A 87 -11.64 10.20 -0.24
C ARG A 87 -10.46 10.75 -1.04
N THR A 88 -9.90 9.97 -1.96
CA THR A 88 -8.80 10.41 -2.83
C THR A 88 -9.29 11.45 -3.84
N LEU A 89 -10.49 11.25 -4.42
CA LEU A 89 -11.10 12.17 -5.38
C LEU A 89 -11.68 13.43 -4.72
N THR A 90 -12.18 13.33 -3.49
CA THR A 90 -12.77 14.43 -2.72
C THR A 90 -11.73 15.29 -2.00
N ARG A 91 -10.42 15.03 -2.17
CA ARG A 91 -9.37 15.97 -1.75
C ARG A 91 -9.44 17.24 -2.62
N LYS A 92 -10.32 18.14 -2.19
CA LYS A 92 -10.52 19.56 -2.52
C LYS A 92 -10.16 19.99 -3.94
N SER A 93 -11.20 20.27 -4.73
CA SER A 93 -11.18 21.47 -5.56
C SER A 93 -11.28 22.68 -4.62
N PRO A 94 -10.26 23.55 -4.52
CA PRO A 94 -10.50 24.89 -4.01
C PRO A 94 -11.44 25.54 -5.02
N VAL A 95 -12.70 25.78 -4.64
CA VAL A 95 -13.56 26.69 -5.38
C VAL A 95 -12.92 28.06 -5.25
N ASP A 96 -12.20 28.48 -6.29
CA ASP A 96 -11.55 29.78 -6.40
C ASP A 96 -12.63 30.85 -6.45
N LYS A 97 -12.90 31.46 -5.29
CA LYS A 97 -13.75 32.65 -5.18
C LYS A 97 -12.90 33.86 -5.53
N LYS A 98 -12.63 34.10 -6.81
CA LYS A 98 -11.97 35.34 -7.26
C LYS A 98 -12.76 36.19 -8.24
N ASP A 99 -13.98 35.79 -8.56
CA ASP A 99 -14.76 36.41 -9.65
C ASP A 99 -15.85 37.38 -9.15
N MET A 100 -15.98 37.59 -7.84
CA MET A 100 -17.03 38.42 -7.25
C MET A 100 -16.52 39.82 -6.86
N HIS A 101 -15.84 40.49 -7.78
CA HIS A 101 -15.62 41.94 -7.76
C HIS A 101 -15.48 42.45 -9.20
N VAL A 102 -16.63 42.69 -9.86
CA VAL A 102 -16.77 43.50 -11.08
C VAL A 102 -17.95 44.43 -10.89
#